data_AF-A0A3N0A3N1-F1
#
_entry.id   AF-A0A3N0A3N1-F1
#
_cell.length_a   1.000
_cell.length_b   1.000
_cell.length_c   1.000
_cell.angle_alpha   90.00
_cell.angle_beta   90.00
_cell.angle_gamma   90.00
#
_symmetry.space_group_name_H-M   'P 1'
#
loop_
_entity.id
_entity.type
_entity.pdbx_description
1 polymer ?
#
loop_
_entity_poly.entity_id
_entity_poly.type
_entity_poly.pdbx_seq_one_letter_code
_entity_poly.pdbx_strand_id
1 'polypeptide(L)'
;MGDGIGGPVAAVLAGDTFEMAVSHVRKDNKGEYGKTERIAIAKVDNPDEPQYENATKEQLEVALKGKFVSCNVQYRDSKTDVLVCNVFVQKPPEGF
;
A
#
# COMPACT_ATOMS: atom_id res chain seq x y z
N MET A 1 -5.91 8.12 15.56
CA MET A 1 -4.60 7.53 15.22
C MET A 1 -4.89 6.17 14.61
N GLY A 2 -4.66 6.01 13.31
CA GLY A 2 -4.86 4.75 12.60
C GLY A 2 -3.56 3.95 12.56
N ASP A 3 -3.66 2.67 12.21
CA ASP A 3 -2.51 1.80 12.07
C ASP A 3 -1.64 2.21 10.87
N GLY A 4 -0.33 2.09 11.00
CA GLY A 4 0.64 2.32 9.93
C GLY A 4 1.43 1.07 9.66
N ILE A 5 1.38 0.57 8.43
CA ILE A 5 2.17 -0.56 7.96
C ILE A 5 2.93 -0.17 6.70
N GLY A 6 4.06 -0.81 6.43
CA GLY A 6 4.87 -0.49 5.27
C GLY A 6 5.72 -1.67 4.85
N GLY A 7 6.06 -1.69 3.57
CA GLY A 7 6.78 -2.81 3.00
C GLY A 7 6.88 -2.75 1.48
N PRO A 8 7.66 -3.66 0.89
CA PRO A 8 7.68 -3.83 -0.55
C PRO A 8 6.36 -4.44 -1.05
N VAL A 9 5.87 -3.94 -2.18
CA VAL A 9 4.71 -4.54 -2.86
C VAL A 9 5.11 -5.86 -3.49
N ALA A 10 4.43 -6.93 -3.08
CA ALA A 10 4.68 -8.29 -3.55
C ALA A 10 3.98 -8.56 -4.88
N ALA A 11 2.71 -8.20 -5.00
CA ALA A 11 1.91 -8.39 -6.22
C ALA A 11 0.75 -7.41 -6.28
N VAL A 12 0.32 -7.00 -7.48
CA VAL A 12 -0.89 -6.20 -7.66
C VAL A 12 -2.04 -7.10 -8.07
N LEU A 13 -3.12 -7.13 -7.27
CA LEU A 13 -4.29 -7.95 -7.52
C LEU A 13 -5.23 -7.25 -8.51
N ALA A 14 -5.53 -5.97 -8.26
CA ALA A 14 -6.43 -5.12 -9.06
C ALA A 14 -5.89 -3.68 -9.17
N GLY A 15 -6.54 -2.83 -9.96
CA GLY A 15 -6.13 -1.43 -10.16
C GLY A 15 -6.09 -0.60 -8.87
N ASP A 16 -6.80 -1.04 -7.84
CA ASP A 16 -6.87 -0.42 -6.51
C ASP A 16 -6.43 -1.37 -5.39
N THR A 17 -6.04 -2.62 -5.66
CA THR A 17 -5.76 -3.62 -4.61
C THR A 17 -4.46 -4.36 -4.88
N PHE A 18 -3.61 -4.47 -3.87
CA PHE A 18 -2.32 -5.17 -3.96
C PHE A 18 -1.98 -5.94 -2.69
N GLU A 19 -1.08 -6.90 -2.83
CA GLU A 19 -0.45 -7.63 -1.73
C GLU A 19 0.89 -7.00 -1.41
N MET A 20 1.07 -6.64 -0.16
CA MET A 20 2.30 -6.06 0.36
C MET A 20 2.94 -7.03 1.34
N ALA A 21 4.25 -7.22 1.22
CA ALA A 21 5.01 -7.90 2.26
C ALA A 21 5.26 -6.91 3.40
N VAL A 22 4.53 -7.05 4.50
CA VAL A 22 4.66 -6.15 5.64
C VAL A 22 6.03 -6.35 6.28
N SER A 23 6.88 -5.33 6.15
CA SER A 23 8.23 -5.33 6.73
C SER A 23 8.35 -4.36 7.90
N HIS A 24 7.50 -3.34 7.94
CA HIS A 24 7.44 -2.34 9.00
C HIS A 24 6.00 -2.21 9.47
N VAL A 25 5.81 -2.25 10.79
CA VAL A 25 4.55 -1.95 11.45
C VAL A 25 4.81 -0.90 12.52
N ARG A 26 3.93 0.08 12.66
CA ARG A 26 4.03 1.02 13.80
C ARG A 26 3.82 0.23 15.10
N LYS A 27 4.56 0.61 16.13
CA LYS A 27 4.39 0.05 17.49
C LYS A 27 3.04 0.39 18.13
N ASP A 28 2.38 1.44 17.65
CA ASP A 28 1.05 1.89 18.13
C ASP A 28 -0.11 1.22 17.38
N ASN A 29 0.18 0.22 16.54
CA ASN A 29 -0.86 -0.49 15.84
C ASN A 29 -1.76 -1.25 16.83
N LYS A 30 -3.07 -1.10 16.66
CA LYS A 30 -4.11 -1.84 17.37
C LYS A 30 -4.39 -3.21 16.74
N GLY A 31 -4.08 -3.36 15.45
CA GLY A 31 -4.27 -4.61 14.71
C GLY A 31 -3.04 -5.51 14.70
N GLU A 32 -3.26 -6.82 14.62
CA GLU A 32 -2.23 -7.78 14.23
C GLU A 32 -2.14 -7.84 12.69
N TYR A 33 -0.93 -7.77 12.16
CA TYR A 33 -0.63 -7.81 10.73
C TYR A 33 0.26 -9.00 10.42
N GLY A 34 -0.07 -9.75 9.38
CA GLY A 34 0.74 -10.85 8.88
C GLY A 34 1.98 -10.38 8.14
N LYS A 35 2.79 -11.35 7.69
CA LYS A 35 3.94 -11.08 6.80
C LYS A 35 3.52 -10.55 5.43
N THR A 36 2.30 -10.89 5.00
CA THR A 36 1.73 -10.47 3.73
C THR A 36 0.28 -10.08 3.97
N GLU A 37 -0.07 -8.84 3.61
CA GLU A 37 -1.40 -8.29 3.80
C GLU A 37 -1.96 -7.77 2.49
N ARG A 38 -3.28 -7.89 2.33
CA ARG A 38 -4.01 -7.35 1.19
C ARG A 38 -4.45 -5.94 1.48
N ILE A 39 -3.92 -5.01 0.69
CA ILE A 39 -4.14 -3.58 0.85
C ILE A 39 -5.02 -3.10 -0.29
N ALA A 40 -6.16 -2.52 0.06
CA ALA A 40 -6.98 -1.76 -0.86
C ALA A 40 -6.62 -0.28 -0.74
N ILE A 41 -6.30 0.32 -1.87
CA ILE A 41 -5.94 1.72 -2.02
C ILE A 41 -7.22 2.55 -1.89
N ALA A 42 -7.36 3.27 -0.78
CA ALA A 42 -8.36 4.33 -0.67
C ALA A 42 -7.90 5.62 -1.36
N LYS A 43 -6.61 5.93 -1.24
CA LYS A 43 -6.00 7.12 -1.81
C LYS A 43 -4.52 6.83 -2.05
N VAL A 44 -4.02 7.11 -3.24
CA VAL A 44 -2.57 7.16 -3.50
C VAL A 44 -2.12 8.60 -3.40
N ASP A 45 -1.15 8.87 -2.56
CA ASP A 45 -0.42 10.12 -2.55
C ASP A 45 0.97 9.81 -3.13
N ASN A 46 1.14 10.10 -4.43
CA ASN A 46 2.40 9.94 -5.13
C ASN A 46 2.89 11.32 -5.60
N PRO A 47 4.07 11.79 -5.14
CA PRO A 47 4.55 13.12 -5.47
C PRO A 47 4.87 13.33 -6.96
N ASP A 48 5.10 12.26 -7.73
CA ASP A 48 5.40 12.34 -9.18
C ASP A 48 4.17 12.28 -10.07
N GLU A 49 3.12 11.61 -9.62
CA GLU A 49 1.87 11.46 -10.36
C GLU A 49 0.71 11.59 -9.36
N PRO A 50 0.17 12.80 -9.18
CA PRO A 50 -0.86 13.07 -8.17
C PRO A 50 -2.21 12.39 -8.48
N GLN A 51 -2.32 11.63 -9.58
CA GLN A 51 -3.60 11.15 -10.10
C GLN A 51 -3.54 9.68 -10.53
N TYR A 52 -3.41 8.78 -9.56
CA TYR A 52 -3.70 7.35 -9.76
C TYR A 52 -5.21 7.04 -9.76
N GLU A 53 -6.09 8.05 -9.73
CA GLU A 53 -7.56 7.90 -9.72
C GLU A 53 -8.11 7.05 -10.88
N ASN A 54 -7.34 6.85 -11.96
CA ASN A 54 -7.67 5.95 -13.08
C ASN A 54 -6.46 5.12 -13.56
N ALA A 55 -5.46 4.88 -12.72
CA ALA A 55 -4.35 4.04 -13.13
C ALA A 55 -4.84 2.61 -13.36
N THR A 56 -4.56 2.06 -14.54
CA THR A 56 -4.85 0.66 -14.81
C THR A 56 -3.97 -0.22 -13.92
N LYS A 57 -4.42 -1.45 -13.67
CA LYS A 57 -3.64 -2.47 -12.94
C LYS A 57 -2.18 -2.51 -13.39
N GLU A 58 -1.94 -2.39 -14.70
CA GLU A 58 -0.60 -2.42 -15.30
C GLU A 58 0.25 -1.21 -14.89
N GLN A 59 -0.33 0.00 -14.91
CA GLN A 59 0.38 1.20 -14.44
C GLN A 59 0.67 1.13 -12.95
N LEU A 60 -0.31 0.69 -12.15
CA LEU A 60 -0.13 0.52 -10.72
C LEU A 60 0.95 -0.53 -10.42
N GLU A 61 0.95 -1.63 -11.18
CA GLU A 61 1.96 -2.68 -11.04
C GLU A 61 3.35 -2.16 -11.39
N VAL A 62 3.53 -1.43 -12.50
CA VAL A 62 4.84 -0.84 -12.84
C VAL A 62 5.26 0.23 -11.83
N ALA A 63 4.31 0.99 -11.30
CA ALA A 63 4.58 2.07 -10.35
C ALA A 63 4.93 1.57 -8.94
N LEU A 64 4.27 0.51 -8.47
CA LEU A 64 4.34 0.05 -7.08
C LEU A 64 5.13 -1.25 -6.90
N LYS A 65 5.10 -2.18 -7.86
CA LYS A 65 5.74 -3.50 -7.72
C LYS A 65 7.23 -3.36 -7.45
N GLY A 66 7.68 -3.96 -6.37
CA GLY A 66 9.08 -3.86 -5.93
C GLY A 66 9.47 -2.52 -5.29
N LYS A 67 8.60 -1.51 -5.28
CA LYS A 67 8.81 -0.28 -4.51
C LYS A 67 8.36 -0.46 -3.07
N PHE A 68 8.99 0.30 -2.20
CA PHE A 68 8.61 0.36 -0.79
C PHE A 68 7.49 1.39 -0.63
N VAL A 69 6.34 0.94 -0.12
CA VAL A 69 5.18 1.80 0.10
C VAL A 69 4.82 1.82 1.58
N SER A 70 4.36 2.96 2.05
CA SER A 70 3.83 3.14 3.39
C SER A 70 2.30 3.25 3.31
N CYS A 71 1.61 2.37 4.00
CA CYS A 71 0.15 2.28 4.01
C CYS A 71 -0.37 2.71 5.39
N ASN A 72 -1.19 3.75 5.42
CA ASN A 72 -1.91 4.15 6.61
C ASN A 72 -3.31 3.54 6.59
N VAL A 73 -3.55 2.55 7.44
CA VAL A 73 -4.83 1.84 7.55
C VAL A 73 -5.92 2.80 8.02
N GLN A 74 -6.99 2.88 7.24
CA GLN A 74 -8.20 3.59 7.63
C GLN A 74 -9.17 2.65 8.34
N TYR A 75 -9.46 1.50 7.72
CA TYR A 75 -10.31 0.45 8.28
C TYR A 75 -10.04 -0.88 7.58
N ARG A 76 -10.42 -1.98 8.23
CA ARG A 76 -10.45 -3.31 7.61
C ARG A 76 -11.85 -3.57 7.11
N ASP A 77 -11.99 -3.88 5.82
CA ASP A 77 -13.27 -4.29 5.27
C ASP A 77 -13.58 -5.72 5.72
N SER A 78 -14.62 -5.90 6.53
CA SER A 78 -14.97 -7.22 7.08
C SER A 78 -15.62 -8.16 6.04
N LYS A 79 -15.99 -7.67 4.85
CA LYS A 79 -16.62 -8.51 3.81
C LYS A 79 -15.59 -9.20 2.93
N THR A 80 -14.52 -8.48 2.60
CA THR A 80 -13.47 -8.91 1.67
C THR A 80 -12.14 -9.21 2.37
N ASP A 81 -12.07 -8.91 3.67
CA ASP A 81 -10.87 -9.05 4.51
C ASP A 81 -9.67 -8.27 3.98
N VAL A 82 -9.93 -7.15 3.29
CA VAL A 82 -8.89 -6.24 2.79
C VAL A 82 -8.72 -5.05 3.72
N LEU A 83 -7.50 -4.56 3.82
CA LEU A 83 -7.18 -3.37 4.60
C LEU A 83 -7.24 -2.14 3.70
N VAL A 84 -8.22 -1.28 3.94
CA VAL A 84 -8.36 -0.04 3.21
C VAL A 84 -7.38 0.97 3.78
N CYS A 85 -6.38 1.33 2.99
CA CYS A 85 -5.27 2.17 3.42
C CYS A 85 -5.02 3.34 2.46
N ASN A 86 -4.53 4.45 3.00
CA ASN A 86 -3.93 5.51 2.21
C ASN A 86 -2.47 5.12 1.92
N VAL A 87 -2.11 5.03 0.65
CA VAL A 87 -0.82 4.53 0.19
C VAL A 87 0.06 5.70 -0.19
N PHE A 88 1.23 5.74 0.42
CA PHE A 88 2.28 6.72 0.18
C PHE A 88 3.46 6.01 -0.45
N VAL A 89 3.75 6.35 -1.70
CA VAL A 89 4.89 5.76 -2.41
C VAL A 89 6.14 6.50 -2.00
N GLN A 90 7.08 5.79 -1.36
CA GLN A 90 8.38 6.37 -1.08
C GLN A 90 9.30 6.12 -2.28
N LYS A 91 9.89 7.18 -2.82
CA LYS A 91 10.96 7.04 -3.81
C LYS A 91 12.17 6.38 -3.13
N PRO A 92 12.81 5.38 -3.75
CA PRO A 92 14.21 5.12 -3.41
C PRO A 92 15.01 6.40 -3.70
N PRO A 93 15.97 6.79 -2.85
CA PRO A 93 16.84 7.91 -3.18
C PRO A 93 17.49 7.63 -4.54
N GLU A 94 17.30 8.52 -5.51
CA GLU A 94 17.96 8.44 -6.81
C GLU A 94 19.47 8.52 -6.59
N GLY A 95 20.14 7.37 -6.71
CA GLY A 95 21.57 7.27 -6.47
C GLY A 95 22.05 5.83 -6.32
N PHE A 96 22.09 5.09 -7.44
CA PHE A 96 23.06 4.01 -7.67
C PHE A 96 23.42 3.94 -9.15
#